data_AF-A0A7J5EZC3-F1
#
_entry.id   AF-A0A7J5EZC3-F1
#
_cell.length_a   1.000
_cell.length_b   1.000
_cell.length_c   1.000
_cell.angle_alpha   90.00
_cell.angle_beta   90.00
_cell.angle_gamma   90.00
#
_symmetry.space_group_name_H-M   'P 1'
#
loop_
_entity.id
_entity.type
_entity.pdbx_description
1 polymer ?
#
loop_
_entity_poly.entity_id
_entity_poly.type
_entity_poly.pdbx_seq_one_letter_code
_entity_poly.pdbx_strand_id
1 'polypeptide(L)'
;MPAAYEIVQLLALAHTIERATEDGTATRTQVARALGLTKARLTQICKLAFLAPDIQAEVIERAPHSRLTERALRRVVTELDWGQQRLAWSKIRERTRTPTLPSTRIRRA
;
A
#
# COMPACT_ATOMS: atom_id res chain seq x y z
N MET A 1 0.45 1.79 17.70
CA MET A 1 -0.43 1.26 16.63
C MET A 1 0.36 0.18 15.90
N PRO A 2 -0.15 -1.06 15.78
CA PRO A 2 0.63 -2.15 15.17
C PRO A 2 1.00 -1.80 13.72
N ALA A 3 2.20 -2.20 13.29
CA ALA A 3 2.77 -1.95 11.96
C ALA A 3 1.85 -2.41 10.79
N ALA A 4 0.85 -3.25 11.08
CA ALA A 4 -0.14 -3.75 10.14
C ALA A 4 -0.91 -2.63 9.39
N TYR A 5 -1.12 -1.45 10.00
CA TYR A 5 -1.83 -0.34 9.35
C TYR A 5 -0.93 0.64 8.60
N GLU A 6 0.40 0.46 8.62
CA GLU A 6 1.33 1.41 8.03
C GLU A 6 1.08 1.58 6.53
N ILE A 7 0.83 0.49 5.79
CA ILE A 7 0.58 0.60 4.35
C ILE A 7 -0.74 1.31 4.04
N VAL A 8 -1.76 1.15 4.89
CA VAL A 8 -3.05 1.83 4.75
C VAL A 8 -2.87 3.34 4.99
N GLN A 9 -2.09 3.70 6.01
CA GLN A 9 -1.75 5.10 6.27
C GLN A 9 -0.96 5.73 5.13
N LEU A 10 0.00 5.01 4.55
CA LEU A 10 0.75 5.48 3.39
C LEU A 10 -0.15 5.62 2.15
N LEU A 11 -1.10 4.72 1.93
CA LEU A 11 -2.07 4.82 0.84
C LEU A 11 -2.99 6.05 1.02
N ALA A 12 -3.51 6.27 2.23
CA ALA A 12 -4.31 7.45 2.55
C ALA A 12 -3.49 8.76 2.40
N LEU A 13 -2.24 8.75 2.86
CA LEU A 13 -1.32 9.87 2.67
C LEU A 13 -1.06 10.14 1.18
N ALA A 14 -0.86 9.09 0.37
CA ALA A 14 -0.67 9.24 -1.07
C ALA A 14 -1.85 9.98 -1.71
N HIS A 15 -3.09 9.54 -1.46
CA HIS A 15 -4.29 10.21 -1.98
C HIS A 15 -4.43 11.66 -1.51
N THR A 16 -4.07 11.93 -0.25
CA THR A 16 -4.10 13.29 0.30
C THR A 16 -3.11 14.21 -0.42
N ILE A 17 -1.90 13.73 -0.69
CA ILE A 17 -0.86 14.50 -1.38
C ILE A 17 -1.21 14.71 -2.86
N GLU A 18 -1.72 13.68 -3.54
CA GLU A 18 -2.13 13.79 -4.94
C GLU A 18 -3.25 14.83 -5.08
N ARG A 19 -4.28 14.77 -4.23
CA ARG A 19 -5.34 15.79 -4.19
C ARG A 19 -4.79 17.19 -3.94
N ALA A 20 -3.91 17.35 -2.95
CA ALA A 20 -3.32 18.66 -2.65
C ALA A 20 -2.50 19.22 -3.82
N THR A 21 -1.87 18.34 -4.59
CA THR A 21 -1.10 18.69 -5.80
C THR A 21 -2.03 19.06 -6.96
N GLU A 22 -3.10 18.28 -7.18
CA GLU A 22 -4.12 18.53 -8.19
C GLU A 22 -4.86 19.85 -7.95
N ASP A 23 -5.21 20.13 -6.70
CA ASP A 23 -5.89 21.36 -6.27
C ASP A 23 -4.94 22.58 -6.22
N GLY A 24 -3.64 22.39 -6.45
CA GLY A 24 -2.62 23.44 -6.41
C GLY A 24 -2.30 23.97 -5.00
N THR A 25 -2.84 23.35 -3.94
CA THR A 25 -2.66 23.78 -2.55
C THR A 25 -1.28 23.48 -1.99
N ALA A 26 -0.62 22.41 -2.46
CA ALA A 26 0.76 22.09 -2.11
C ALA A 26 1.46 21.33 -3.22
N THR A 27 2.71 21.70 -3.52
CA THR A 27 3.58 20.89 -4.37
C THR A 27 4.15 19.71 -3.59
N ARG A 28 4.40 18.59 -4.28
CA ARG A 28 5.15 17.45 -3.72
C ARG A 28 6.48 17.88 -3.05
N THR A 29 7.18 18.88 -3.58
CA THR A 29 8.43 19.38 -2.96
C THR A 29 8.18 20.05 -1.61
N GLN A 30 7.12 20.84 -1.49
CA GLN A 30 6.73 21.46 -0.21
C GLN A 30 6.36 20.39 0.82
N VAL A 31 5.56 19.40 0.41
CA VAL A 31 5.18 18.28 1.29
C VAL A 31 6.41 17.48 1.74
N ALA A 32 7.32 17.14 0.82
CA ALA A 32 8.56 16.42 1.17
C ALA A 32 9.37 17.16 2.24
N ARG A 33 9.54 18.48 2.08
CA ARG A 33 10.23 19.32 3.06
C ARG A 33 9.49 19.35 4.40
N ALA A 34 8.17 19.52 4.40
CA ALA A 34 7.36 19.57 5.61
C ALA A 34 7.39 18.26 6.41
N LEU A 35 7.45 17.12 5.72
CA LEU A 35 7.52 15.79 6.35
C LEU A 35 8.96 15.32 6.62
N GLY A 36 9.99 16.11 6.29
CA GLY A 36 11.39 15.70 6.41
C GLY A 36 11.78 14.53 5.50
N LEU A 37 11.04 14.31 4.41
CA LEU A 37 11.24 13.20 3.48
C LEU A 37 12.08 13.64 2.28
N THR A 38 12.85 12.71 1.73
CA THR A 38 13.47 12.91 0.42
C THR A 38 12.39 12.94 -0.67
N LYS A 39 12.65 13.65 -1.77
CA LYS A 39 11.77 13.63 -2.96
C LYS A 39 11.52 12.19 -3.44
N ALA A 40 12.54 11.35 -3.45
CA ALA A 40 12.43 9.96 -3.86
C ALA A 40 11.47 9.15 -2.97
N ARG A 41 11.55 9.32 -1.64
CA ARG A 41 10.65 8.65 -0.71
C ARG A 41 9.21 9.13 -0.86
N LEU A 42 9.00 10.44 -0.99
CA LEU A 42 7.67 10.98 -1.23
C LEU A 42 7.05 10.43 -2.53
N THR A 43 7.83 10.41 -3.62
CA THR A 43 7.38 9.84 -4.90
C THR A 43 6.99 8.37 -4.77
N GLN A 44 7.71 7.57 -3.97
CA GLN A 44 7.33 6.17 -3.71
C GLN A 44 5.98 6.06 -3.01
N ILE A 45 5.71 6.94 -2.04
CA ILE A 45 4.43 6.97 -1.33
C ILE A 45 3.31 7.38 -2.30
N CYS A 46 3.48 8.49 -3.02
CA CYS A 46 2.53 8.99 -4.01
C CYS A 46 2.15 7.94 -5.06
N LYS A 47 3.11 7.10 -5.48
CA LYS A 47 2.85 6.02 -6.43
C LYS A 47 1.80 4.99 -5.98
N LEU A 48 1.55 4.87 -4.67
CA LEU A 48 0.50 4.00 -4.15
C LEU A 48 -0.91 4.43 -4.59
N ALA A 49 -1.14 5.72 -4.82
CA ALA A 49 -2.43 6.24 -5.30
C ALA A 49 -2.75 5.79 -6.74
N PHE A 50 -1.74 5.36 -7.51
CA PHE A 50 -1.89 4.87 -8.89
C PHE A 50 -2.01 3.35 -9.00
N LEU A 51 -2.12 2.63 -7.88
CA LEU A 51 -2.55 1.24 -7.89
C LEU A 51 -3.98 1.14 -8.44
N ALA A 52 -4.29 0.07 -9.16
CA ALA A 52 -5.65 -0.22 -9.61
C ALA A 52 -6.62 -0.20 -8.41
N PRO A 53 -7.83 0.35 -8.56
CA PRO A 53 -8.76 0.52 -7.44
C PRO A 53 -9.07 -0.78 -6.69
N ASP A 54 -9.21 -1.89 -7.40
CA ASP A 54 -9.42 -3.23 -6.82
C ASP A 54 -8.22 -3.71 -6.00
N ILE A 55 -7.00 -3.39 -6.43
CA ILE A 55 -5.78 -3.69 -5.67
C ILE A 55 -5.71 -2.84 -4.40
N GLN A 56 -6.07 -1.56 -4.47
CA GLN A 56 -6.11 -0.70 -3.28
C GLN A 56 -7.08 -1.23 -2.23
N ALA A 57 -8.28 -1.68 -2.64
CA ALA A 57 -9.25 -2.29 -1.75
C ALA A 57 -8.69 -3.57 -1.08
N GLU A 58 -8.07 -4.47 -1.86
CA GLU A 58 -7.48 -5.70 -1.33
C GLU A 58 -6.29 -5.41 -0.39
N VAL A 59 -5.48 -4.39 -0.68
CA VAL A 59 -4.39 -3.94 0.21
C VAL A 59 -4.94 -3.50 1.56
N ILE A 60 -6.02 -2.71 1.58
CA ILE A 60 -6.67 -2.25 2.81
C ILE A 60 -7.22 -3.43 3.62
N GLU A 61 -7.93 -4.35 2.95
CA GLU A 61 -8.52 -5.54 3.59
C GLU A 61 -7.45 -6.46 4.20
N ARG A 62 -6.32 -6.65 3.50
CA ARG A 62 -5.28 -7.60 3.93
C ARG A 62 -4.29 -6.99 4.93
N ALA A 63 -4.18 -5.67 5.02
CA ALA A 63 -3.20 -5.00 5.87
C ALA A 63 -3.22 -5.46 7.34
N PRO A 64 -4.38 -5.64 8.01
CA PRO A 64 -4.45 -6.12 9.40
C PRO A 64 -3.91 -7.54 9.61
N HIS A 65 -3.87 -8.36 8.57
CA HIS A 65 -3.65 -9.81 8.67
C HIS A 65 -2.49 -10.33 7.80
N SER A 66 -1.71 -9.42 7.19
CA SER A 66 -0.61 -9.77 6.29
C SER A 66 0.66 -9.00 6.63
N ARG A 67 1.81 -9.56 6.25
CA ARG A 67 3.10 -8.86 6.30
C ARG A 67 3.32 -7.98 5.07
N LEU A 68 2.24 -7.38 4.56
CA LEU A 68 2.30 -6.54 3.38
C LEU A 68 3.04 -5.24 3.71
N THR A 69 4.05 -4.92 2.91
CA THR A 69 4.87 -3.71 3.08
C THR A 69 4.80 -2.85 1.83
N GLU A 70 5.09 -1.55 1.94
CA GLU A 70 5.25 -0.67 0.78
C GLU A 70 6.27 -1.24 -0.21
N ARG A 71 7.38 -1.79 0.30
CA ARG A 71 8.41 -2.41 -0.54
C ARG A 71 7.87 -3.57 -1.39
N ALA A 72 6.93 -4.36 -0.87
CA ALA A 72 6.30 -5.44 -1.62
C ALA A 72 5.48 -4.91 -2.81
N LEU A 73 4.85 -3.74 -2.65
CA LEU A 73 4.01 -3.10 -3.68
C LEU A 73 4.81 -2.35 -4.75
N ARG A 74 6.10 -2.07 -4.53
CA ARG A 74 6.95 -1.32 -5.49
C ARG A 74 6.95 -1.87 -6.91
N ARG A 75 6.88 -3.21 -7.06
CA ARG A 75 6.83 -3.86 -8.39
C ARG A 75 5.46 -3.76 -9.05
N VAL A 76 4.40 -3.58 -8.27
CA VAL A 76 3.05 -3.39 -8.81
C VAL A 76 2.94 -1.96 -9.34
N VAL A 77 3.30 -0.96 -8.53
CA VAL A 77 3.20 0.46 -8.91
C VAL A 77 4.15 0.90 -10.03
N THR A 78 5.08 0.05 -10.47
CA THR A 78 5.91 0.32 -11.66
C THR A 78 5.20 -0.01 -12.97
N GLU A 79 4.16 -0.84 -12.93
CA GLU A 79 3.36 -1.16 -14.11
C GLU A 79 2.35 -0.03 -14.37
N LEU A 80 2.38 0.52 -15.59
CA LEU A 80 1.49 1.61 -16.01
C LEU A 80 0.08 1.10 -16.34
N ASP A 81 -0.02 -0.13 -16.83
CA ASP A 81 -1.30 -0.77 -17.16
C ASP A 81 -1.86 -1.53 -15.95
N TRP A 82 -3.15 -1.36 -15.66
CA TRP A 82 -3.80 -2.03 -14.53
C TRP A 82 -3.91 -3.55 -14.71
N GLY A 83 -4.00 -4.06 -15.95
CA GLY A 83 -3.91 -5.49 -16.21
C GLY A 83 -2.57 -6.06 -15.77
N GLN A 84 -1.47 -5.39 -16.13
CA GLN A 84 -0.12 -5.73 -15.70
C GLN A 84 0.06 -5.60 -14.18
N GLN A 85 -0.53 -4.57 -13.57
CA GLN A 85 -0.57 -4.45 -12.11
C GLN A 85 -1.24 -5.66 -11.44
N ARG A 86 -2.39 -6.12 -11.95
CA ARG A 86 -3.10 -7.29 -11.41
C ARG A 86 -2.27 -8.57 -11.55
N LEU A 87 -1.57 -8.75 -12.66
CA LEU A 87 -0.65 -9.87 -12.87
C LEU A 87 0.58 -9.82 -11.94
N ALA A 88 1.10 -8.64 -11.65
CA ALA A 88 2.18 -8.47 -10.67
C ALA A 88 1.68 -8.72 -9.24
N TRP A 89 0.49 -8.22 -8.92
CA TRP A 89 -0.15 -8.33 -7.62
C TRP A 89 -0.49 -9.77 -7.25
N SER A 90 -1.00 -10.57 -8.18
CA SER A 90 -1.31 -11.99 -7.93
C SER A 90 -0.10 -12.77 -7.42
N LYS A 91 1.09 -12.51 -7.98
CA LYS A 91 2.37 -13.12 -7.56
C LYS A 91 2.80 -12.68 -6.16
N ILE A 92 2.43 -11.48 -5.71
CA ILE A 92 2.80 -10.93 -4.40
C ILE A 92 1.83 -11.36 -3.31
N ARG A 93 0.51 -11.35 -3.59
CA ARG A 93 -0.52 -11.71 -2.60
C ARG A 93 -0.39 -13.17 -2.14
N GLU A 94 0.05 -14.05 -3.02
CA GLU A 94 0.33 -15.47 -2.70
C GLU A 94 1.49 -15.61 -1.71
N ARG A 95 2.58 -14.85 -1.93
CA ARG A 95 3.78 -14.87 -1.08
C ARG A 95 3.59 -14.18 0.28
N THR A 96 2.67 -13.24 0.34
CA THR A 96 2.34 -12.48 1.56
C THR A 96 1.16 -13.07 2.33
N ARG A 97 0.64 -14.23 1.88
CA ARG A 97 -0.40 -14.96 2.61
C ARG A 97 0.21 -15.48 3.91
N THR A 98 -0.26 -14.98 5.04
CA THR A 98 0.03 -15.60 6.33
C THR A 98 -0.73 -16.93 6.37
N PRO A 99 -0.13 -18.07 6.77
CA PRO A 99 -0.89 -19.29 6.98
C PRO A 99 -1.97 -18.99 8.02
N THR A 100 -3.23 -19.15 7.63
CA THR A 100 -4.34 -19.19 8.59
C THR A 100 -4.04 -20.36 9.51
N LEU A 101 -3.61 -20.11 10.74
CA LEU A 101 -3.53 -21.17 11.74
C LEU A 101 -4.92 -21.82 11.80
N PRO A 102 -5.05 -23.15 11.62
CA PRO A 102 -6.33 -23.79 11.78
C PRO A 102 -6.80 -23.51 13.19
N SER A 103 -8.02 -22.97 13.33
CA SER A 103 -8.70 -22.83 14.61
C SER A 103 -8.56 -24.17 15.34
N THR A 104 -7.76 -24.17 16.39
CA THR A 104 -7.43 -25.37 17.14
C THR A 104 -8.74 -25.98 17.58
N ARG A 105 -9.02 -27.22 17.13
CA ARG A 105 -10.12 -28.02 17.66
C ARG A 105 -9.92 -28.05 19.18
N ILE A 106 -10.82 -27.40 19.90
CA ILE A 106 -10.96 -27.61 21.34
C ILE A 106 -11.41 -29.06 21.49
N ARG A 107 -10.46 -29.99 21.70
CA ARG A 107 -10.76 -31.30 22.27
C ARG A 107 -11.22 -31.02 23.70
N ARG A 108 -12.53 -31.03 23.91
CA ARG A 108 -13.07 -31.25 25.26
C ARG A 108 -12.82 -32.72 25.62
N ALA A 109 -12.18 -32.90 26.77
CA ALA A 109 -12.03 -34.17 27.47
C ALA A 109 -13.37 -34.60 28.07
#